data_AF-A0A0B8P6D6-F1
#
_entry.id   AF-A0A0B8P6D6-F1
#
_cell.length_a   1.000
_cell.length_b   1.000
_cell.length_c   1.000
_cell.angle_alpha   90.00
_cell.angle_beta   90.00
_cell.angle_gamma   90.00
#
_symmetry.space_group_name_H-M   'P 1'
#
loop_
_entity.id
_entity.type
_entity.pdbx_description
1 polymer ?
#
loop_
_entity_poly.entity_id
_entity_poly.type
_entity_poly.pdbx_seq_one_letter_code
_entity_poly.pdbx_strand_id
1 'polypeptide(L)' 'MVVFKRSMNTGYAGVQNPLFFKENSSMLFGDAKDSCLKIIEHL' A
#
# COMPACT_ATOMS: atom_id res chain seq x y z
N MET A 1 -3.50 6.69 -7.56
CA MET A 1 -3.18 5.25 -7.37
C MET A 1 -3.12 4.97 -5.89
N VAL A 2 -3.79 3.92 -5.41
CA VAL A 2 -3.74 3.51 -3.99
C VAL A 2 -2.91 2.24 -3.88
N VAL A 3 -1.92 2.24 -3.01
CA VAL A 3 -0.98 1.12 -2.82
C VAL A 3 -1.16 0.51 -1.43
N PHE A 4 -1.39 -0.80 -1.38
CA PHE A 4 -1.61 -1.54 -0.14
C PHE A 4 -0.32 -2.22 0.28
N LYS A 5 0.22 -1.91 1.46
CA LYS A 5 1.41 -2.58 2.03
C LYS A 5 1.54 -2.35 3.54
N ARG A 6 2.37 -3.12 4.24
CA ARG A 6 2.52 -3.02 5.70
C ARG A 6 3.41 -1.86 6.18
N SER A 7 4.40 -1.46 5.39
CA SER A 7 5.37 -0.40 5.72
C SER A 7 6.03 0.15 4.46
N MET A 8 6.97 1.10 4.56
CA MET A 8 7.78 1.58 3.41
C MET A 8 8.96 0.68 3.02
N ASN A 9 9.07 -0.51 3.63
CA ASN A 9 10.16 -1.44 3.33
C ASN A 9 10.17 -1.88 1.86
N THR A 10 11.36 -2.21 1.40
CA THR A 10 11.62 -2.72 0.05
C THR A 10 11.19 -4.18 -0.06
N GLY A 11 10.92 -4.60 -1.31
CA GLY A 11 10.60 -5.99 -1.61
C GLY A 11 11.85 -6.86 -1.77
N TYR A 12 11.68 -8.02 -2.38
CA TYR A 12 12.75 -9.00 -2.60
C TYR A 12 14.04 -8.40 -3.23
N ALA A 13 13.88 -7.53 -4.23
CA ALA A 13 15.02 -6.91 -4.92
C ALA A 13 15.77 -5.85 -4.07
N GLY A 14 15.31 -5.52 -2.87
CA GLY A 14 15.99 -4.62 -1.94
C GLY A 14 15.96 -3.13 -2.33
N VAL A 15 15.36 -2.77 -3.46
CA VAL A 15 15.31 -1.38 -3.97
C VAL A 15 13.98 -0.68 -3.66
N GLN A 16 14.06 0.64 -3.47
CA GLN A 16 12.89 1.52 -3.31
C GLN A 16 12.12 1.66 -4.63
N ASN A 17 10.78 1.69 -4.57
CA ASN A 17 9.95 1.92 -5.75
C ASN A 17 9.67 3.44 -5.91
N PRO A 18 10.17 4.10 -6.97
CA PRO A 18 9.98 5.53 -7.17
C PRO A 18 8.51 5.96 -7.30
N LEU A 19 7.62 5.05 -7.69
CA LEU A 19 6.19 5.34 -7.80
C LEU A 19 5.54 5.69 -6.47
N PHE A 20 6.11 5.25 -5.35
CA PHE A 20 5.55 5.52 -4.02
C PHE A 20 5.63 6.99 -3.60
N PHE A 21 6.43 7.79 -4.28
CA PHE A 21 6.67 9.20 -3.95
C PHE A 21 5.98 10.18 -4.91
N LYS A 22 5.21 9.67 -5.89
CA LYS A 22 4.46 10.53 -6.80
C LYS A 22 3.26 11.15 -6.08
N GLU A 23 2.94 12.40 -6.39
CA GLU A 23 1.80 13.12 -5.79
C GLU A 23 0.45 12.43 -6.04
N ASN A 24 0.31 11.72 -7.16
CA ASN A 24 -0.89 10.95 -7.50
C ASN A 24 -0.90 9.55 -6.89
N SER A 25 -0.02 9.25 -5.94
CA SER A 25 0.11 7.95 -5.28
C SER A 25 -0.10 8.08 -3.78
N SER A 26 -1.11 7.38 -3.26
CA SER A 26 -1.41 7.31 -1.83
C SER A 26 -1.11 5.92 -1.28
N MET A 27 -0.50 5.86 -0.09
CA MET A 27 -0.19 4.60 0.59
C MET A 27 -1.31 4.26 1.59
N LEU A 28 -1.82 3.04 1.55
CA LEU A 28 -2.67 2.46 2.57
C LEU A 28 -1.86 1.43 3.36
N PHE A 29 -1.51 1.77 4.60
CA PHE A 29 -0.73 0.90 5.45
C PHE A 29 -1.60 -0.11 6.21
N GLY A 30 -1.24 -1.40 6.12
CA GLY A 30 -1.96 -2.47 6.81
C GLY A 30 -1.70 -3.86 6.24
N ASP A 31 -2.32 -4.87 6.87
CA ASP A 31 -2.45 -6.20 6.27
C ASP A 31 -3.44 -6.15 5.09
N ALA A 32 -3.12 -6.87 4.02
CA ALA A 32 -3.90 -6.81 2.79
C ALA A 32 -5.33 -7.34 2.98
N LYS A 33 -5.50 -8.44 3.74
CA LYS A 33 -6.81 -9.05 3.95
C LYS A 33 -7.68 -8.14 4.82
N ASP A 34 -7.14 -7.67 5.93
CA ASP A 34 -7.88 -6.81 6.86
C ASP A 34 -8.28 -5.49 6.21
N SER A 35 -7.39 -4.88 5.42
CA SER A 35 -7.70 -3.66 4.67
C SER A 35 -8.82 -3.87 3.65
N CYS A 36 -8.82 -4.99 2.91
CA CYS A 36 -9.89 -5.30 1.97
C CYS A 36 -11.24 -5.55 2.67
N LEU A 37 -11.25 -6.29 3.78
CA LEU A 37 -12.47 -6.56 4.54
C LEU A 37 -13.09 -5.26 5.08
N LYS A 38 -12.28 -4.37 5.65
CA LYS A 38 -12.75 -3.08 6.15
C LYS A 38 -13.38 -2.21 5.05
N ILE A 39 -12.81 -2.22 3.85
CA ILE A 39 -13.38 -1.50 2.70
C ILE A 39 -14.74 -2.09 2.33
N ILE A 40 -14.86 -3.42 2.28
CA ILE A 40 -16.11 -4.11 1.96
C ILE A 40 -17.20 -3.81 3.01
N GLU A 41 -16.84 -3.74 4.30
CA GLU A 41 -17.79 -3.42 5.38
C GLU A 41 -18.35 -1.99 5.31
N HIS A 42 -17.63 -1.05 4.68
CA HIS A 42 -18.01 0.36 4.59
C HIS A 42 -18.62 0.73 3.22
N LEU A 43 -18.90 -0.27 2.37
CA LEU A 43 -19.58 -0.13 1.07
C LEU A 43 -21.07 -0.48 1.20
#